data_AF-A0AAU2AXH2-F1
#
_entry.id   AF-A0AAU2AXH2-F1
#
_cell.length_a   1.000
_cell.length_b   1.000
_cell.length_c   1.000
_cell.angle_alpha   90.00
_cell.angle_beta   90.00
_cell.angle_gamma   90.00
#
_symmetry.space_group_name_H-M   'P 1'
#
loop_
_entity.id
_entity.type
_entity.pdbx_description
1 polymer ?
#
loop_
_entity_poly.entity_id
_entity_poly.type
_entity_poly.pdbx_seq_one_letter_code
_entity_poly.pdbx_strand_id
1 'polypeptide(L)' 'MFGSTSSSRIPRSDRLAGSPVVRRGGQWWLVTGTGSILATDPTFTGELDRFAAAMAAADREVARIRDERATALKEGR' A
#
# COMPACT_ATOMS: atom_id res chain seq x y z
N MET A 1 5.46 29.31 18.57
CA MET A 1 6.47 28.51 17.83
C MET A 1 6.12 27.04 18.02
N PHE A 2 5.38 26.42 17.10
CA PHE A 2 5.10 24.99 17.16
C PHE A 2 6.16 24.27 16.32
N GLY A 3 6.98 23.47 17.01
CA GLY A 3 8.09 22.74 16.42
C GLY A 3 7.61 21.75 15.38
N SER A 4 8.25 21.81 14.21
CA SER A 4 8.08 20.86 13.12
C SER A 4 8.44 19.47 13.61
N THR A 5 7.42 18.65 13.93
CA THR A 5 7.64 17.22 14.06
C THR A 5 7.97 16.71 12.67
N SER A 6 9.27 16.45 12.47
CA SER A 6 9.81 15.73 11.33
C SER A 6 8.99 14.46 11.15
N SER A 7 8.07 14.47 10.20
CA SER A 7 7.32 13.29 9.79
C SER A 7 8.34 12.37 9.15
N SER A 8 9.01 11.57 9.98
CA SER A 8 9.72 10.40 9.51
C SER A 8 8.73 9.67 8.61
N ARG A 9 9.04 9.62 7.31
CA ARG A 9 8.36 8.69 6.41
C ARG A 9 8.72 7.32 6.95
N ILE A 10 7.96 6.85 7.94
CA ILE A 10 7.91 5.44 8.28
C ILE A 10 7.72 4.78 6.92
N PRO A 11 8.62 3.88 6.48
CA PRO A 11 8.39 3.13 5.26
C PRO A 11 7.00 2.57 5.43
N ARG A 12 6.06 2.99 4.56
CA ARG A 12 4.64 2.61 4.67
C ARG A 12 4.66 1.10 4.84
N SER A 13 4.44 0.61 6.06
CA SER A 13 4.10 -0.79 6.24
C SER A 13 2.73 -0.86 5.59
N ASP A 14 2.71 -1.31 4.34
CA ASP A 14 1.80 -0.86 3.30
C ASP A 14 0.35 -0.96 3.76
N ARG A 15 -0.23 0.20 4.09
CA ARG A 15 -1.67 0.27 4.28
C ARG A 15 -2.31 -0.09 2.97
N LEU A 16 -3.10 -1.14 3.00
CA LEU A 16 -3.69 -1.72 1.81
C LEU A 16 -4.67 -0.72 1.18
N ALA A 17 -4.26 -0.03 0.12
CA ALA A 17 -5.04 1.00 -0.57
C ALA A 17 -5.63 2.10 0.34
N GLY A 18 -4.92 2.48 1.42
CA GLY A 18 -5.43 3.45 2.39
C GLY A 18 -6.47 2.90 3.39
N SER A 19 -6.76 1.59 3.32
CA SER A 19 -7.59 0.89 4.29
C SER A 19 -6.93 0.82 5.66
N PRO A 20 -7.70 0.66 6.75
CA PRO A 20 -7.18 0.43 8.09
C PRO A 20 -6.62 -1.00 8.27
N VAL A 21 -5.84 -1.49 7.30
CA VAL A 21 -5.28 -2.85 7.27
C VAL A 21 -3.84 -2.78 6.78
N VAL A 22 -2.91 -3.44 7.47
CA VAL A 22 -1.49 -3.49 7.13
C VAL A 22 -0.97 -4.92 7.17
N ARG A 23 0.01 -5.23 6.31
CA ARG A 23 0.73 -6.51 6.36
C ARG A 23 2.07 -6.33 7.09
N ARG A 24 2.32 -7.12 8.14
CA ARG A 24 3.57 -7.09 8.92
C ARG A 24 4.01 -8.51 9.27
N GLY A 25 5.26 -8.85 8.97
CA GLY A 25 5.80 -10.19 9.26
C GLY A 25 5.05 -11.34 8.55
N GLY A 26 4.46 -11.07 7.38
CA GLY A 26 3.63 -12.03 6.66
C GLY A 26 2.19 -12.14 7.17
N GLN A 27 1.84 -11.46 8.27
CA GLN A 27 0.51 -11.50 8.88
C GLN A 27 -0.26 -10.21 8.62
N TRP A 28 -1.59 -10.31 8.60
CA TRP A 28 -2.50 -9.19 8.43
C TRP A 28 -2.90 -8.59 9.77
N TRP A 29 -2.83 -7.26 9.87
CA TRP A 29 -3.18 -6.51 11.08
C TRP A 29 -4.22 -5.44 10.75
N LEU A 30 -5.32 -5.45 11.49
CA LEU A 30 -6.36 -4.42 11.46
C LEU A 30 -5.95 -3.25 12.35
N VAL A 31 -5.92 -2.05 11.80
CA VAL A 31 -5.58 -0.83 12.52
C VAL A 31 -6.86 -0.21 13.08
N THR A 32 -6.94 -0.10 14.41
CA THR A 32 -8.02 0.60 15.11
C THR A 32 -7.51 1.94 15.62
N GLY A 33 -8.41 2.80 16.12
CA GLY A 33 -8.01 4.06 16.77
C GLY A 33 -7.16 3.86 18.03
N THR A 34 -7.19 2.66 18.63
CA THR A 34 -6.50 2.33 19.88
C THR A 34 -5.31 1.39 19.69
N GLY A 35 -5.09 0.83 18.50
CA GLY A 35 -3.98 -0.08 18.27
C GLY A 35 -4.07 -0.88 16.99
N SER A 36 -3.47 -2.07 16.99
CA SER A 36 -3.52 -3.01 15.87
C SER A 36 -3.88 -4.40 16.37
N ILE A 37 -4.84 -5.05 15.70
CA ILE A 37 -5.35 -6.38 16.05
C ILE A 37 -4.95 -7.35 14.94
N LEU A 38 -4.40 -8.50 15.31
CA LEU A 38 -4.04 -9.56 14.36
C LEU A 38 -5.31 -10.17 13.74
N ALA A 39 -5.36 -10.26 12.41
CA ALA A 39 -6.39 -11.01 11.72
C ALA A 39 -6.02 -12.50 11.73
N THR A 40 -6.85 -13.31 12.40
CA THR A 40 -6.63 -14.76 12.55
C THR A 40 -7.61 -15.60 11.75
N ASP A 41 -8.68 -14.99 11.22
CA ASP A 41 -9.66 -15.71 10.40
C ASP A 41 -9.08 -16.00 9.01
N PRO A 42 -8.94 -17.28 8.61
CA PRO A 42 -8.23 -17.66 7.40
C PRO A 42 -8.96 -17.20 6.13
N THR A 43 -10.29 -17.23 6.13
CA THR A 43 -11.10 -16.74 4.99
C THR A 43 -10.88 -15.26 4.79
N PHE A 44 -10.97 -14.47 5.85
CA PHE A 44 -10.75 -13.03 5.82
C PHE A 44 -9.31 -12.68 5.39
N THR A 45 -8.29 -13.36 5.93
CA THR A 45 -6.91 -13.13 5.48
C THR A 45 -6.69 -13.50 4.02
N GLY A 46 -7.39 -14.52 3.51
CA GLY A 46 -7.38 -14.89 2.10
C GLY A 46 -7.97 -13.80 1.19
N GLU A 47 -9.04 -13.13 1.62
CA GLU A 47 -9.57 -11.96 0.89
C GLU A 47 -8.56 -10.81 0.84
N LEU A 48 -7.88 -10.53 1.95
CA LEU A 48 -6.87 -9.47 2.00
C LEU A 48 -5.69 -9.77 1.08
N ASP A 49 -5.25 -11.03 1.00
CA ASP A 49 -4.21 -11.45 0.06
C ASP A 49 -4.65 -11.28 -1.40
N ARG A 50 -5.89 -11.68 -1.74
CA ARG A 50 -6.44 -11.48 -3.09
C ARG A 50 -6.55 -10.01 -3.45
N PHE A 51 -7.02 -9.19 -2.51
CA PHE A 51 -7.11 -7.74 -2.71
C PHE A 51 -5.72 -7.12 -2.90
N ALA A 52 -4.73 -7.51 -2.09
CA ALA A 52 -3.36 -7.05 -2.23
C ALA A 52 -2.75 -7.43 -3.59
N ALA A 53 -3.01 -8.65 -4.08
CA ALA A 53 -2.58 -9.07 -5.40
C ALA A 53 -3.21 -8.23 -6.52
N ALA A 54 -4.52 -7.95 -6.44
CA ALA A 54 -5.22 -7.12 -7.41
C ALA A 54 -4.68 -5.68 -7.43
N MET A 55 -4.45 -5.09 -6.25
CA MET A 55 -3.87 -3.75 -6.13
C MET A 55 -2.44 -3.69 -6.71
N ALA A 56 -1.60 -4.68 -6.40
CA ALA A 56 -0.25 -4.75 -6.96
C ALA A 56 -0.24 -4.89 -8.49
N ALA A 57 -1.21 -5.63 -9.05
CA ALA A 57 -1.37 -5.73 -10.50
C ALA A 57 -1.80 -4.38 -11.12
N ALA A 58 -2.75 -3.68 -10.50
CA ALA A 58 -3.17 -2.36 -10.93
C ALA A 58 -2.03 -1.33 -10.86
N ASP A 59 -1.28 -1.30 -9.76
CA ASP A 59 -0.14 -0.39 -9.58
C ASP A 59 0.95 -0.65 -10.63
N ARG A 60 1.22 -1.92 -10.94
CA ARG A 60 2.16 -2.30 -12.00
C ARG A 60 1.70 -1.80 -13.37
N GLU A 61 0.42 -1.94 -13.67
CA GLU A 61 -0.13 -1.51 -14.95
C GLU A 61 -0.12 0.02 -15.08
N VAL A 62 -0.48 0.74 -14.01
CA VAL A 62 -0.37 2.20 -13.97
C VAL A 62 1.07 2.65 -14.13
N ALA A 63 2.04 1.96 -13.54
CA ALA A 63 3.46 2.25 -13.72
C ALA A 63 3.89 2.06 -15.18
N ARG A 64 3.51 0.94 -15.81
CA ARG A 64 3.79 0.66 -17.23
C ARG A 64 3.27 1.78 -18.14
N ILE A 65 2.01 2.19 -17.95
CA ILE A 65 1.40 3.28 -18.75
C ILE A 65 2.14 4.60 -18.54
N ARG A 66 2.60 4.91 -17.32
CA ARG A 66 3.36 6.13 -17.03
C ARG A 66 4.73 6.11 -17.72
N ASP A 67 5.40 4.97 -17.72
CA ASP A 67 6.71 4.81 -18.37
C ASP A 67 6.59 4.98 -19.89
N GLU A 68 5.57 4.38 -20.51
CA GLU A 68 5.28 4.53 -21.95
C GLU A 68 4.97 5.98 -22.35
N ARG A 69 4.26 6.72 -21.49
CA ARG A 69 4.03 8.16 -21.72
C ARG A 69 5.31 8.97 -21.59
N ALA A 70 6.17 8.62 -20.64
CA ALA A 70 7.43 9.30 -20.41
C ALA A 70 8.44 9.05 -21.56
N THR A 71 8.41 7.88 -22.19
CA THR A 71 9.22 7.59 -23.39
C THR A 71 8.69 8.32 -24.62
N ALA A 72 7.37 8.30 -24.86
CA ALA A 72 6.76 9.02 -25.99
C ALA A 72 7.03 10.54 -25.95
N LEU A 73 7.04 11.15 -24.76
CA LEU A 73 7.38 12.57 -24.59
C LEU A 73 8.86 12.87 -24.88
N LYS A 74 9.76 11.89 -24.69
CA LYS A 74 11.21 12.06 -24.95
C LYS A 74 11.56 11.86 -26.42
N GLU A 75 10.81 11.05 -27.17
CA GLU A 75 11.05 10.78 -28.59
C GLU A 75 10.51 11.87 -29.52
N GLY A 76 9.58 12.72 -29.04
CA GLY A 76 9.07 13.88 -29.77
C GLY A 76 9.94 15.16 -29.66
N ARG A 77 11.20 15.05 -29.23
CA ARG A 77 12.11 16.19 -29.02
C ARG A 77 13.39 16.09 -29.84
#